data_AF-G7WEB1-F1
#
_entry.id   AF-G7WEB1-F1
#
_cell.length_a   1.000
_cell.length_b   1.000
_cell.length_c   1.000
_cell.angle_alpha   90.00
_cell.angle_beta   90.00
_cell.angle_gamma   90.00
#
_symmetry.space_group_name_H-M   'P 1'
#
loop_
_entity.id
_entity.type
_entity.pdbx_description
1 polymer ?
#
loop_
_entity_poly.entity_id
_entity_poly.type
_entity_poly.pdbx_seq_one_letter_code
_entity_poly.pdbx_strand_id
1 'polypeptide(L)'
;MSIQWFPGHMAKTRRLLEEQLKWVDVVLELADARIPASSRNPMLHKLLGNKTRLLLLNKADLAAPNETSKWLTHLKESSPVFAVSATKGMGIKQIVPELEQMVRAKQAKQAAKGIRPQLIKAMIVGIPNIGKSSLINQLTGGAQVKVANKPGVTRGNQWVRIHERVELLDTPGMLWPKFDDLDVGRKLAALGAVKDDVFDLEELAAWVLEWLNLNSPNSLSRYKAEDSEVTLESLGRKRGCLIHGGRVDTLKAARIFLKELRTGQLGPVTMDFISKQ
;
A
#
# COMPACT_ATOMS: atom_id res chain seq x y z
N MET A 1 18.00 -10.24 9.72
CA MET A 1 16.59 -10.42 10.15
C MET A 1 15.78 -11.25 9.16
N SER A 2 15.10 -12.31 9.62
CA SER A 2 14.03 -12.99 8.86
C SER A 2 12.66 -12.48 9.29
N ILE A 3 11.88 -11.89 8.39
CA ILE A 3 10.51 -11.45 8.70
C ILE A 3 9.55 -12.52 8.24
N GLN A 4 8.90 -13.20 9.18
CA GLN A 4 7.85 -14.18 8.89
C GLN A 4 6.56 -13.73 9.56
N TRP A 5 5.53 -13.45 8.76
CA TRP A 5 4.24 -13.00 9.27
C TRP A 5 3.13 -13.92 8.80
N PHE A 6 2.64 -14.73 9.72
CA PHE A 6 1.58 -15.71 9.46
C PHE A 6 0.38 -15.45 10.37
N PRO A 7 -0.59 -14.65 9.94
CA PRO A 7 -1.89 -14.64 10.59
C PRO A 7 -2.55 -16.00 10.37
N GLY A 8 -2.99 -16.66 11.43
CA GLY A 8 -3.79 -17.90 11.35
C GLY A 8 -5.08 -17.76 10.52
N HIS A 9 -5.46 -16.53 10.12
CA HIS A 9 -6.62 -16.23 9.29
C HIS A 9 -6.35 -16.17 7.77
N MET A 10 -5.11 -16.31 7.28
CA MET A 10 -4.81 -16.12 5.85
C MET A 10 -5.50 -17.12 4.91
N ALA A 11 -5.64 -18.38 5.31
CA ALA A 11 -6.40 -19.36 4.54
C ALA A 11 -7.89 -18.98 4.42
N LYS A 12 -8.46 -18.43 5.49
CA LYS A 12 -9.83 -17.90 5.51
C LYS A 12 -9.95 -16.68 4.59
N THR A 13 -9.02 -15.73 4.69
CA THR A 13 -8.97 -14.55 3.81
C THR A 13 -8.86 -14.95 2.35
N ARG A 14 -8.05 -15.96 2.03
CA ARG A 14 -7.92 -16.48 0.66
C ARG A 14 -9.23 -17.05 0.12
N ARG A 15 -9.86 -17.97 0.87
CA ARG A 15 -11.14 -18.55 0.46
C ARG A 15 -12.23 -17.48 0.29
N LEU A 16 -12.24 -16.48 1.17
CA LEU A 16 -13.15 -15.34 1.05
C LEU A 16 -12.91 -14.55 -0.24
N LEU A 17 -11.66 -14.18 -0.55
CA LEU A 17 -11.36 -13.46 -1.79
C LEU A 17 -11.67 -14.31 -3.04
N GLU A 18 -11.36 -15.61 -3.05
CA GLU A 18 -11.70 -16.54 -4.14
C GLU A 18 -13.20 -16.55 -4.46
N GLU A 19 -14.02 -16.51 -3.41
CA GLU A 19 -15.47 -16.51 -3.52
C GLU A 19 -15.99 -15.16 -4.02
N GLN A 20 -15.57 -14.06 -3.39
CA GLN A 20 -16.00 -12.71 -3.71
C GLN A 20 -15.54 -12.24 -5.10
N LEU A 21 -14.43 -12.77 -5.63
CA LEU A 21 -13.99 -12.49 -7.00
C LEU A 21 -15.02 -12.90 -8.06
N LYS A 22 -15.91 -13.85 -7.75
CA LYS A 22 -16.99 -14.27 -8.66
C LYS A 22 -18.06 -13.20 -8.82
N TRP A 23 -18.20 -12.30 -7.85
CA TRP A 23 -19.25 -11.27 -7.82
C TRP A 23 -18.88 -9.98 -8.55
N VAL A 24 -17.60 -9.80 -8.90
CA VAL A 24 -17.07 -8.53 -9.38
C VAL A 24 -16.69 -8.57 -10.86
N ASP A 25 -16.90 -7.45 -11.52
CA ASP A 25 -16.50 -7.16 -12.90
C ASP A 25 -15.03 -6.79 -13.00
N VAL A 26 -14.54 -5.96 -12.07
CA VAL A 26 -13.19 -5.39 -12.09
C VAL A 26 -12.57 -5.40 -10.69
N VAL A 27 -11.26 -5.59 -10.64
CA VAL A 27 -10.46 -5.52 -9.40
C VAL A 27 -9.57 -4.28 -9.42
N LEU A 28 -9.62 -3.52 -8.33
CA LEU A 28 -8.67 -2.45 -8.02
C LEU A 28 -7.55 -3.03 -7.15
N GLU A 29 -6.42 -3.37 -7.77
CA GLU A 29 -5.23 -3.83 -7.04
C GLU A 29 -4.47 -2.62 -6.50
N LEU A 30 -4.31 -2.52 -5.18
CA LEU A 30 -3.49 -1.47 -4.56
C LEU A 30 -2.09 -1.99 -4.26
N ALA A 31 -1.10 -1.19 -4.65
CA ALA A 31 0.30 -1.30 -4.28
C ALA A 31 0.79 0.02 -3.68
N ASP A 32 1.96 0.02 -3.01
CA ASP A 32 2.58 1.21 -2.43
C ASP A 32 3.54 1.79 -3.47
N ALA A 33 3.37 3.06 -3.86
CA ALA A 33 4.22 3.73 -4.83
C ALA A 33 5.69 3.82 -4.39
N ARG A 34 5.96 3.67 -3.09
CA ARG A 34 7.32 3.64 -2.53
C ARG A 34 7.99 2.29 -2.74
N ILE A 35 7.23 1.21 -2.93
CA ILE A 35 7.74 -0.13 -3.22
C ILE A 35 6.83 -0.88 -4.21
N PRO A 36 6.73 -0.43 -5.48
CA PRO A 36 5.73 -0.92 -6.41
C PRO A 36 5.84 -2.41 -6.74
N ALA A 37 7.03 -3.01 -6.63
CA ALA A 37 7.21 -4.44 -6.83
C ALA A 37 7.01 -5.21 -5.52
N SER A 38 7.70 -4.81 -4.45
CA SER A 38 7.71 -5.51 -3.16
C SER A 38 6.36 -5.51 -2.46
N SER A 39 5.48 -4.53 -2.73
CA SER A 39 4.12 -4.48 -2.17
C SER A 39 3.07 -5.30 -2.93
N ARG A 40 3.42 -5.87 -4.08
CA ARG A 40 2.50 -6.68 -4.90
C ARG A 40 2.62 -8.15 -4.50
N ASN A 41 1.55 -8.65 -3.88
CA ASN A 41 1.48 -10.02 -3.37
C ASN A 41 1.45 -11.05 -4.53
N PRO A 42 2.47 -11.93 -4.67
CA PRO A 42 2.48 -12.93 -5.74
C PRO A 42 1.34 -13.95 -5.64
N MET A 43 0.89 -14.28 -4.43
CA MET A 43 -0.27 -15.15 -4.23
C MET A 43 -1.57 -14.45 -4.63
N LEU A 44 -1.70 -13.15 -4.34
CA LEU A 44 -2.84 -12.37 -4.80
C LEU A 44 -2.84 -12.29 -6.32
N HIS A 45 -1.69 -12.04 -6.95
CA HIS A 45 -1.57 -12.03 -8.40
C HIS A 45 -2.06 -13.34 -9.04
N LYS A 46 -1.63 -14.49 -8.50
CA LYS A 46 -2.10 -15.82 -8.94
C LYS A 46 -3.60 -16.00 -8.74
N LEU A 47 -4.12 -15.55 -7.61
CA LEU A 47 -5.53 -15.61 -7.26
C LEU A 47 -6.42 -14.79 -8.20
N LEU A 48 -5.97 -13.59 -8.58
CA LEU A 48 -6.72 -12.70 -9.48
C LEU A 48 -6.83 -13.29 -10.90
N GLY A 49 -5.85 -14.09 -11.34
CA GLY A 49 -5.84 -14.71 -12.66
C GLY A 49 -6.09 -13.69 -13.77
N ASN A 50 -7.04 -14.00 -14.66
CA ASN A 50 -7.41 -13.17 -15.81
C ASN A 50 -8.52 -12.15 -15.51
N LYS A 51 -8.83 -11.88 -14.24
CA LYS A 51 -9.81 -10.85 -13.90
C LYS A 51 -9.34 -9.48 -14.39
N THR A 52 -10.25 -8.73 -14.99
CA THR A 52 -10.04 -7.33 -15.40
C THR A 52 -9.55 -6.51 -14.22
N ARG A 53 -8.46 -5.78 -14.40
CA ARG A 53 -7.70 -5.19 -13.28
C ARG A 53 -7.22 -3.77 -13.57
N LEU A 54 -7.43 -2.89 -12.60
CA LEU A 54 -6.85 -1.56 -12.53
C LEU A 54 -5.83 -1.53 -11.39
N LEU A 55 -4.55 -1.28 -11.70
CA LEU A 55 -3.51 -1.16 -10.70
C LEU A 55 -3.41 0.28 -10.19
N LEU A 56 -3.40 0.45 -8.87
CA LEU A 56 -3.27 1.74 -8.21
C LEU A 56 -2.01 1.76 -7.35
N LEU A 57 -1.01 2.55 -7.75
CA LEU A 57 0.17 2.85 -6.94
C LEU A 57 -0.21 3.95 -5.93
N ASN A 58 -0.68 3.53 -4.76
CA ASN A 58 -1.14 4.41 -3.69
C ASN A 58 0.04 5.01 -2.90
N LYS A 59 -0.23 6.11 -2.18
CA LYS A 59 0.77 6.89 -1.43
C LYS A 59 1.82 7.52 -2.36
N ALA A 60 1.42 7.86 -3.59
CA ALA A 60 2.29 8.53 -4.56
C ALA A 60 2.82 9.88 -4.07
N ASP A 61 2.12 10.54 -3.13
CA ASP A 61 2.59 11.76 -2.45
C ASP A 61 3.82 11.53 -1.54
N LEU A 62 4.09 10.28 -1.17
CA LEU A 62 5.23 9.88 -0.34
C LEU A 62 6.36 9.22 -1.14
N ALA A 63 6.17 9.02 -2.45
CA ALA A 63 7.10 8.31 -3.32
C ALA A 63 7.89 9.30 -4.20
N ALA A 64 9.11 8.93 -4.59
CA ALA A 64 9.91 9.76 -5.49
C ALA A 64 9.19 9.92 -6.84
N PRO A 65 8.91 11.15 -7.33
CA PRO A 65 8.12 11.36 -8.55
C PRO A 65 8.77 10.75 -9.81
N ASN A 66 10.09 10.82 -9.91
CA ASN A 66 10.84 10.25 -11.03
C ASN A 66 10.74 8.72 -11.06
N GLU A 67 10.89 8.06 -9.90
CA GLU A 67 10.75 6.61 -9.82
C GLU A 67 9.32 6.16 -10.03
N THR A 68 8.34 6.90 -9.49
CA THR A 68 6.92 6.63 -9.73
C THR A 68 6.61 6.65 -11.22
N SER A 69 7.11 7.65 -11.96
CA SER A 69 6.94 7.74 -13.41
C SER A 69 7.53 6.54 -14.15
N LYS A 70 8.72 6.06 -13.76
CA LYS A 70 9.34 4.85 -14.36
C LYS A 70 8.47 3.61 -14.11
N TRP A 71 7.98 3.44 -12.88
CA TRP A 71 7.09 2.33 -12.51
C TRP A 71 5.75 2.37 -13.24
N LEU A 72 5.15 3.55 -13.43
CA LEU A 72 3.95 3.69 -14.23
C LEU A 72 4.19 3.21 -15.67
N THR A 73 5.29 3.60 -16.29
CA THR A 73 5.63 3.15 -17.65
C THR A 73 5.82 1.63 -17.70
N HIS A 74 6.62 1.07 -16.79
CA HIS A 74 6.92 -0.37 -16.77
C HIS A 74 5.68 -1.24 -16.51
N LEU A 75 4.79 -0.82 -15.59
CA LEU A 75 3.63 -1.62 -15.21
C LEU A 75 2.44 -1.48 -16.17
N LYS A 76 2.42 -0.43 -16.99
CA LYS A 76 1.35 -0.19 -17.97
C LYS A 76 1.26 -1.28 -19.04
N GLU A 77 2.35 -2.01 -19.28
CA GLU A 77 2.39 -3.14 -20.21
C GLU A 77 1.44 -4.28 -19.82
N SER A 78 1.19 -4.46 -18.52
CA SER A 78 0.37 -5.57 -18.01
C SER A 78 -1.10 -5.19 -17.75
N SER A 79 -1.34 -3.94 -17.33
CA SER A 79 -2.68 -3.44 -16.98
C SER A 79 -2.68 -1.92 -16.89
N PRO A 80 -3.84 -1.24 -17.06
CA PRO A 80 -3.96 0.16 -16.70
C PRO A 80 -3.45 0.41 -15.28
N VAL A 81 -2.62 1.44 -15.13
CA VAL A 81 -1.96 1.76 -13.86
C VAL A 81 -2.01 3.26 -13.59
N PHE A 82 -2.38 3.63 -12.37
CA PHE A 82 -2.44 5.02 -11.92
C PHE A 82 -1.66 5.22 -10.62
N ALA A 83 -0.94 6.34 -10.53
CA ALA A 83 -0.44 6.85 -9.27
C ALA A 83 -1.55 7.60 -8.54
N VAL A 84 -1.78 7.27 -7.28
CA VAL A 84 -2.84 7.87 -6.47
C VAL A 84 -2.36 8.20 -5.07
N SER A 85 -3.03 9.17 -4.44
CA SER A 85 -2.95 9.40 -3.00
C SER A 85 -4.35 9.33 -2.42
N ALA A 86 -4.65 8.22 -1.74
CA ALA A 86 -5.91 8.04 -1.04
C ALA A 86 -6.14 9.06 0.08
N THR A 87 -5.08 9.68 0.62
CA THR A 87 -5.16 10.67 1.70
C THR A 87 -5.17 12.11 1.19
N LYS A 88 -4.57 12.39 0.02
CA LYS A 88 -4.52 13.73 -0.59
C LYS A 88 -5.48 13.91 -1.76
N GLY A 89 -6.15 12.87 -2.21
CA GLY A 89 -7.07 12.90 -3.36
C GLY A 89 -6.39 12.95 -4.73
N MET A 90 -5.06 12.84 -4.80
CA MET A 90 -4.31 12.80 -6.06
C MET A 90 -4.71 11.58 -6.89
N GLY A 91 -4.96 11.77 -8.19
CA GLY A 91 -5.21 10.68 -9.14
C GLY A 91 -6.53 9.91 -8.91
N ILE A 92 -7.42 10.38 -8.04
CA ILE A 92 -8.66 9.65 -7.70
C ILE A 92 -9.75 9.82 -8.77
N LYS A 93 -9.85 11.01 -9.38
CA LYS A 93 -10.94 11.36 -10.31
C LYS A 93 -10.97 10.50 -11.59
N GLN A 94 -9.83 9.94 -11.99
CA GLN A 94 -9.70 9.08 -13.17
C GLN A 94 -10.13 7.62 -12.94
N ILE A 95 -10.31 7.19 -11.68
CA ILE A 95 -10.64 5.80 -11.36
C ILE A 95 -11.99 5.41 -11.95
N VAL A 96 -13.05 6.19 -11.70
CA VAL A 96 -14.40 5.86 -12.16
C VAL A 96 -14.51 5.85 -13.70
N PRO A 97 -14.03 6.87 -14.43
CA PRO A 97 -14.00 6.83 -15.90
C PRO A 97 -13.30 5.59 -16.47
N GLU A 98 -12.16 5.20 -15.87
CA GLU A 98 -11.42 4.01 -16.30
C GLU A 98 -12.24 2.73 -16.05
N LEU A 99 -12.87 2.58 -14.89
CA LEU A 99 -13.71 1.42 -14.60
C LEU A 99 -14.87 1.29 -15.60
N GLU A 100 -15.50 2.40 -15.98
CA GLU A 100 -16.55 2.42 -17.00
C GLU A 100 -16.03 2.02 -18.37
N GLN A 101 -14.84 2.49 -18.75
CA GLN A 101 -14.18 2.11 -19.99
C GLN A 101 -13.87 0.61 -20.03
N MET A 102 -13.33 0.05 -18.95
CA MET A 102 -12.91 -1.35 -18.87
C MET A 102 -14.07 -2.34 -19.03
N VAL A 103 -15.29 -1.97 -18.60
CA VAL A 103 -16.47 -2.86 -18.72
C VAL A 103 -17.36 -2.54 -19.91
N ARG A 104 -17.06 -1.49 -20.68
CA ARG A 104 -17.91 -1.01 -21.78
C ARG A 104 -18.27 -2.12 -22.78
N ALA A 105 -17.31 -2.92 -23.20
CA ALA A 105 -17.53 -4.01 -24.15
C ALA A 105 -18.45 -5.12 -23.58
N LYS A 106 -18.30 -5.43 -22.28
CA LYS A 106 -19.17 -6.40 -21.58
C LYS A 106 -20.60 -5.87 -21.49
N GLN A 107 -20.76 -4.61 -21.10
CA GLN A 107 -22.07 -3.96 -20.98
C GLN A 107 -22.78 -3.84 -22.34
N ALA A 108 -22.07 -3.51 -23.42
CA ALA A 108 -22.63 -3.47 -24.76
C ALA A 108 -23.17 -4.84 -25.21
N LYS A 109 -22.43 -5.93 -24.96
CA LYS A 109 -22.88 -7.30 -25.23
C LYS A 109 -24.12 -7.70 -24.41
N GLN A 110 -24.22 -7.23 -23.18
CA GLN A 110 -25.39 -7.48 -22.32
C GLN A 110 -26.61 -6.69 -22.82
N ALA A 111 -26.42 -5.42 -23.18
CA ALA A 111 -27.49 -4.58 -23.73
C ALA A 111 -28.06 -5.16 -25.04
N ALA A 112 -27.21 -5.67 -25.93
CA ALA A 112 -27.65 -6.35 -27.16
C ALA A 112 -28.51 -7.61 -26.89
N LYS A 113 -28.42 -8.20 -25.69
CA LYS A 113 -29.25 -9.32 -25.23
C LYS A 113 -30.50 -8.86 -24.47
N GLY A 114 -30.82 -7.57 -24.47
CA GLY A 114 -31.95 -6.98 -23.73
C GLY A 114 -31.74 -6.93 -22.21
N ILE A 115 -30.52 -7.17 -21.72
CA ILE A 115 -30.22 -7.08 -20.29
C ILE A 115 -30.10 -5.62 -19.88
N ARG A 116 -30.85 -5.22 -18.85
CA ARG A 116 -30.83 -3.84 -18.33
C ARG A 116 -29.42 -3.47 -17.82
N PRO A 117 -29.01 -2.20 -17.94
CA PRO A 117 -27.74 -1.72 -17.39
C PRO A 117 -27.63 -2.04 -15.89
N GLN A 118 -26.51 -2.67 -15.51
CA GLN A 118 -26.20 -2.97 -14.12
C GLN A 118 -25.06 -2.08 -13.62
N LEU A 119 -24.99 -1.92 -12.30
CA LEU A 119 -23.89 -1.24 -11.63
C LEU A 119 -22.60 -2.02 -11.86
N ILE A 120 -21.50 -1.29 -12.04
CA ILE A 120 -20.16 -1.87 -12.10
C ILE A 120 -19.82 -2.35 -10.70
N LYS A 121 -19.63 -3.66 -10.58
CA LYS A 121 -19.23 -4.31 -9.34
C LYS A 121 -17.72 -4.37 -9.30
N ALA A 122 -17.11 -3.50 -8.50
CA ALA A 122 -15.67 -3.47 -8.30
C ALA A 122 -15.29 -4.09 -6.96
N MET A 123 -14.08 -4.60 -6.83
CA MET A 123 -13.49 -5.02 -5.55
C MET A 123 -12.14 -4.35 -5.37
N ILE A 124 -11.84 -3.91 -4.16
CA ILE A 124 -10.49 -3.46 -3.80
C ILE A 124 -9.69 -4.59 -3.19
N VAL A 125 -8.43 -4.78 -3.59
CA VAL A 125 -7.52 -5.79 -3.03
C VAL A 125 -6.13 -5.23 -2.80
N GLY A 126 -5.35 -5.88 -1.94
CA GLY A 126 -3.96 -5.52 -1.66
C GLY A 126 -3.56 -5.88 -0.24
N ILE A 127 -2.28 -5.71 0.07
CA ILE A 127 -1.71 -6.02 1.39
C ILE A 127 -2.35 -5.15 2.52
N PRO A 128 -2.27 -5.55 3.80
CA PRO A 128 -2.64 -4.70 4.93
C PRO A 128 -1.91 -3.35 4.89
N ASN A 129 -2.54 -2.31 5.44
CA ASN A 129 -1.98 -0.95 5.55
C ASN A 129 -1.57 -0.27 4.22
N ILE A 130 -2.00 -0.82 3.08
CA ILE A 130 -1.77 -0.24 1.75
C ILE A 130 -2.66 0.98 1.46
N GLY A 131 -3.68 1.23 2.29
CA GLY A 131 -4.60 2.36 2.17
C GLY A 131 -5.96 2.05 1.53
N LYS A 132 -6.43 0.80 1.59
CA LYS A 132 -7.76 0.39 1.07
C LYS A 132 -8.91 1.22 1.64
N SER A 133 -9.03 1.25 2.97
CA SER A 133 -10.10 2.01 3.64
C SER A 133 -9.97 3.52 3.40
N SER A 134 -8.73 4.04 3.33
CA SER A 134 -8.50 5.45 2.96
C SER A 134 -9.02 5.73 1.55
N LEU A 135 -8.79 4.83 0.59
CA LEU A 135 -9.26 5.00 -0.79
C LEU A 135 -10.80 4.97 -0.86
N ILE A 136 -11.44 4.05 -0.14
CA ILE A 136 -12.91 3.99 -0.03
C ILE A 136 -13.45 5.30 0.55
N ASN A 137 -12.86 5.78 1.64
CA ASN A 137 -13.26 7.03 2.26
C ASN A 137 -13.11 8.22 1.30
N GLN A 138 -12.00 8.27 0.55
CA GLN A 138 -11.76 9.32 -0.43
C GLN A 138 -12.76 9.28 -1.59
N LEU A 139 -13.11 8.09 -2.09
CA LEU A 139 -14.08 7.89 -3.16
C LEU A 139 -15.52 8.19 -2.73
N THR A 140 -15.84 8.01 -1.45
CA THR A 140 -17.18 8.30 -0.88
C THR A 140 -17.32 9.72 -0.32
N GLY A 141 -16.30 10.58 -0.48
CA GLY A 141 -16.31 11.93 0.10
C GLY A 141 -16.32 11.96 1.63
N GLY A 142 -15.82 10.91 2.29
CA GLY A 142 -15.77 10.78 3.74
C GLY A 142 -17.11 10.42 4.41
N ALA A 143 -18.18 10.22 3.64
CA ALA A 143 -19.52 9.92 4.18
C ALA A 143 -19.56 8.62 4.99
N GLN A 144 -18.76 7.61 4.62
CA GLN A 144 -18.69 6.35 5.36
C GLN A 144 -17.91 6.43 6.68
N VAL A 145 -16.93 7.32 6.83
CA VAL A 145 -16.16 7.50 8.09
C VAL A 145 -17.09 7.89 9.24
N LYS A 146 -18.12 8.69 8.95
CA LYS A 146 -19.13 9.10 9.95
C LYS A 146 -19.98 7.92 10.45
N VAL A 147 -20.12 6.87 9.64
CA VAL A 147 -20.93 5.67 9.98
C VAL A 147 -20.06 4.56 10.56
N ALA A 148 -18.80 4.43 10.11
CA ALA A 148 -17.85 3.38 10.51
C ALA A 148 -17.19 3.60 11.90
N ASN A 149 -17.14 4.83 12.40
CA ASN A 149 -16.58 5.15 13.72
C ASN A 149 -17.51 4.81 14.92
N LYS A 150 -18.55 3.98 14.72
CA LYS A 150 -19.37 3.44 15.82
C LYS A 150 -18.84 2.06 16.25
N PRO A 151 -18.27 1.92 17.47
CA PRO A 151 -17.87 0.62 18.01
C PRO A 151 -19.06 -0.36 18.03
N GLY A 152 -18.86 -1.62 17.64
CA GLY A 152 -19.85 -2.69 17.80
C GLY A 152 -20.63 -3.13 16.55
N VAL A 153 -20.32 -2.61 15.36
CA VAL A 153 -21.02 -2.98 14.10
C VAL A 153 -20.09 -3.72 13.13
N THR A 154 -19.88 -5.02 13.35
CA THR A 154 -19.32 -5.92 12.34
C THR A 154 -20.45 -6.39 11.42
N ARG A 155 -20.76 -5.62 10.38
CA ARG A 155 -21.71 -6.04 9.31
C ARG A 155 -20.92 -6.64 8.15
N GLY A 156 -21.43 -7.76 7.60
CA GLY A 156 -20.83 -8.64 6.59
C GLY A 156 -20.29 -8.00 5.29
N ASN A 157 -20.46 -8.63 4.13
CA ASN A 157 -19.89 -8.08 2.87
C ASN A 157 -20.42 -6.65 2.62
N GLN A 158 -19.55 -5.65 2.71
CA GLN A 158 -19.94 -4.24 2.56
C GLN A 158 -19.71 -3.79 1.12
N TRP A 159 -20.77 -3.88 0.31
CA TRP A 159 -20.84 -3.13 -0.94
C TRP A 159 -20.98 -1.64 -0.60
N VAL A 160 -20.07 -0.84 -1.12
CA VAL A 160 -20.01 0.60 -0.93
C VAL A 160 -20.31 1.31 -2.23
N ARG A 161 -21.35 2.14 -2.23
CA ARG A 161 -21.66 3.00 -3.37
C ARG A 161 -20.63 4.14 -3.44
N ILE A 162 -19.73 4.08 -4.43
CA ILE A 162 -18.67 5.11 -4.63
C ILE A 162 -19.00 6.08 -5.77
N HIS A 163 -19.93 5.71 -6.63
CA HIS A 163 -20.40 6.52 -7.76
C HIS A 163 -21.81 6.05 -8.16
N GLU A 164 -22.56 6.85 -8.91
CA GLU A 164 -23.87 6.48 -9.47
C GLU A 164 -23.82 5.23 -10.38
N ARG A 165 -22.64 4.86 -10.86
CA ARG A 165 -22.46 3.67 -11.73
C ARG A 165 -21.59 2.58 -11.12
N VAL A 166 -21.01 2.79 -9.93
CA VAL A 166 -20.03 1.88 -9.35
C VAL A 166 -20.34 1.55 -7.89
N GLU A 167 -20.26 0.27 -7.55
CA GLU A 167 -20.21 -0.22 -6.19
C GLU A 167 -18.89 -0.95 -5.95
N LEU A 168 -18.28 -0.70 -4.81
CA LEU A 168 -16.98 -1.23 -4.42
C LEU A 168 -17.16 -2.17 -3.23
N LEU A 169 -16.72 -3.41 -3.38
CA LEU A 169 -16.66 -4.38 -2.30
C LEU A 169 -15.36 -4.16 -1.50
N ASP A 170 -15.50 -3.84 -0.22
CA ASP A 170 -14.37 -3.77 0.70
C ASP A 170 -13.88 -5.18 1.07
N THR A 171 -12.56 -5.35 1.13
CA THR A 171 -11.96 -6.63 1.45
C THR A 171 -10.83 -6.52 2.49
N PRO A 172 -10.68 -7.52 3.36
CA PRO A 172 -9.53 -7.59 4.25
C PRO A 172 -8.22 -7.68 3.44
N GLY A 173 -7.16 -7.08 3.97
CA GLY A 173 -5.84 -7.19 3.36
C GLY A 173 -5.29 -8.61 3.42
N MET A 174 -4.57 -9.01 2.37
CA MET A 174 -3.90 -10.31 2.29
C MET A 174 -2.39 -10.12 2.10
N LEU A 175 -1.61 -10.60 3.07
CA LEU A 175 -0.18 -10.86 2.89
C LEU A 175 0.04 -12.33 2.57
N TRP A 176 1.25 -12.64 2.13
CA TRP A 176 1.68 -14.00 1.88
C TRP A 176 2.62 -14.46 3.00
N PRO A 177 2.54 -15.75 3.37
CA PRO A 177 3.15 -16.30 4.57
C PRO A 177 4.68 -16.13 4.66
N LYS A 178 5.37 -16.41 3.56
CA LYS A 178 6.82 -16.44 3.50
C LYS A 178 7.30 -15.57 2.36
N PHE A 179 8.23 -14.67 2.66
CA PHE A 179 8.94 -13.93 1.65
C PHE A 179 10.13 -14.78 1.19
N ASP A 180 10.21 -15.03 -0.12
CA ASP A 180 11.37 -15.71 -0.72
C ASP A 180 12.60 -14.79 -0.72
N ASP A 181 12.35 -13.48 -0.81
CA ASP A 181 13.34 -12.42 -0.73
C ASP A 181 13.22 -11.68 0.62
N LEU A 182 14.33 -11.65 1.37
CA LEU A 182 14.40 -10.98 2.67
C LEU A 182 14.25 -9.46 2.57
N ASP A 183 14.69 -8.85 1.47
CA ASP A 183 14.60 -7.41 1.26
C ASP A 183 13.16 -6.98 1.01
N VAL A 184 12.35 -7.81 0.34
CA VAL A 184 10.91 -7.59 0.22
C VAL A 184 10.26 -7.53 1.60
N GLY A 185 10.59 -8.48 2.48
CA GLY A 185 10.11 -8.49 3.86
C GLY A 185 10.48 -7.22 4.62
N ARG A 186 11.76 -6.83 4.58
CA ARG A 186 12.29 -5.62 5.24
C ARG A 186 11.62 -4.35 4.73
N LYS A 187 11.44 -4.20 3.41
CA LYS A 187 10.73 -3.08 2.79
C LYS A 187 9.27 -2.99 3.25
N LEU A 188 8.56 -4.12 3.26
CA LEU A 188 7.19 -4.21 3.74
C LEU A 188 7.07 -3.82 5.22
N ALA A 189 8.00 -4.27 6.06
CA ALA A 189 8.06 -3.92 7.47
C ALA A 189 8.39 -2.43 7.70
N ALA A 190 9.41 -1.91 6.99
CA ALA A 190 9.81 -0.50 7.07
C ALA A 190 8.63 0.44 6.79
N LEU A 191 7.81 0.09 5.80
CA LEU A 191 6.66 0.89 5.38
C LEU A 191 5.34 0.52 6.07
N GLY A 192 5.39 -0.37 7.07
CA GLY A 192 4.30 -0.67 8.01
C GLY A 192 3.24 -1.63 7.48
N ALA A 193 3.53 -2.41 6.44
CA ALA A 193 2.63 -3.47 5.96
C ALA A 193 2.61 -4.69 6.89
N VAL A 194 3.71 -4.93 7.61
CA VAL A 194 3.86 -5.97 8.63
C VAL A 194 3.77 -5.31 10.01
N LYS A 195 3.18 -6.01 11.00
CA LYS A 195 3.05 -5.49 12.36
C LYS A 195 4.41 -5.41 13.06
N ASP A 196 4.62 -4.35 13.83
CA ASP A 196 5.90 -4.05 14.49
C ASP A 196 6.30 -5.04 15.61
N ASP A 197 5.40 -5.93 16.03
CA ASP A 197 5.61 -6.92 17.10
C ASP A 197 6.23 -8.25 16.63
N VAL A 198 6.43 -8.42 15.32
CA VAL A 198 6.91 -9.69 14.73
C VAL A 198 8.37 -9.63 14.23
N PHE A 199 9.07 -8.53 14.50
CA PHE A 199 10.47 -8.33 14.13
C PHE A 199 11.16 -7.36 15.10
N ASP A 200 12.48 -7.31 15.06
CA ASP A 200 13.26 -6.36 15.86
C ASP A 200 13.22 -4.97 15.22
N LEU A 201 12.67 -3.99 15.96
CA LEU A 201 12.51 -2.62 15.47
C LEU A 201 13.84 -1.89 15.29
N GLU A 202 14.83 -2.20 16.14
CA GLU A 202 16.14 -1.56 16.11
C GLU A 202 16.97 -2.09 14.95
N GLU A 203 16.95 -3.41 14.72
CA GLU A 203 17.59 -4.04 13.55
C GLU A 203 16.97 -3.53 12.24
N LEU A 204 15.63 -3.43 12.18
CA LEU A 204 14.95 -2.87 11.01
C LEU A 204 15.33 -1.40 10.79
N ALA A 205 15.31 -0.58 11.84
CA ALA A 205 15.65 0.84 11.74
C ALA A 205 17.10 1.03 11.28
N ALA A 206 18.04 0.25 11.82
CA ALA A 206 19.44 0.26 11.38
C ALA A 206 19.58 -0.10 9.90
N TRP A 207 18.92 -1.16 9.44
CA TRP A 207 18.92 -1.54 8.02
C TRP A 207 18.34 -0.45 7.10
N VAL A 208 17.24 0.18 7.51
CA VAL A 208 16.64 1.30 6.74
C VAL A 208 17.59 2.50 6.69
N LEU A 209 18.28 2.82 7.79
CA LEU A 209 19.26 3.91 7.82
C LEU A 209 20.44 3.63 6.88
N GLU A 210 21.00 2.42 6.92
CA GLU A 210 22.05 1.97 5.99
C GLU A 210 21.57 2.12 4.54
N TRP A 211 20.36 1.61 4.24
CA TRP A 211 19.78 1.72 2.91
C TRP A 211 19.62 3.19 2.46
N LEU A 212 19.13 4.07 3.33
CA LEU A 212 18.92 5.49 3.02
C LEU A 212 20.25 6.25 2.89
N ASN A 213 21.27 5.95 3.70
CA ASN A 213 22.59 6.55 3.54
C ASN A 213 23.17 6.27 2.14
N LEU A 214 23.00 5.04 1.66
CA LEU A 214 23.50 4.62 0.33
C LEU A 214 22.66 5.14 -0.83
N ASN A 215 21.33 5.03 -0.74
CA ASN A 215 20.45 5.20 -1.90
C ASN A 215 19.68 6.53 -1.89
N SER A 216 19.57 7.21 -0.76
CA SER A 216 18.79 8.44 -0.61
C SER A 216 19.31 9.34 0.52
N PRO A 217 20.61 9.70 0.53
CA PRO A 217 21.25 10.40 1.66
C PRO A 217 20.60 11.74 1.99
N ASN A 218 19.99 12.39 1.00
CA ASN A 218 19.27 13.67 1.18
C ASN A 218 18.05 13.53 2.09
N SER A 219 17.41 12.36 2.15
CA SER A 219 16.27 12.08 3.05
C SER A 219 16.67 12.12 4.54
N LEU A 220 17.97 11.92 4.81
CA LEU A 220 18.55 11.92 6.15
C LEU A 220 19.20 13.25 6.54
N SER A 221 19.16 14.26 5.66
CA SER A 221 19.75 15.60 5.89
C SER A 221 19.34 16.21 7.23
N ARG A 222 18.07 16.03 7.63
CA ARG A 222 17.56 16.51 8.92
C ARG A 222 18.23 15.86 10.13
N TYR A 223 18.82 14.67 9.97
CA TYR A 223 19.52 13.95 11.04
C TYR A 223 21.04 14.12 11.00
N LYS A 224 21.62 14.42 9.84
CA LYS A 224 23.06 14.60 9.69
C LYS A 224 23.60 15.65 10.66
N ALA A 225 24.66 15.27 11.37
CA ALA A 225 25.57 16.18 12.03
C ALA A 225 26.91 15.91 11.36
N GLU A 226 27.47 16.92 10.66
CA GLU A 226 28.68 16.79 9.83
C GLU A 226 28.49 15.87 8.60
N ASP A 227 29.57 15.62 7.83
CA ASP A 227 29.58 14.73 6.66
C ASP A 227 29.58 13.23 7.03
N SER A 228 29.12 12.89 8.24
CA SER A 228 29.07 11.52 8.76
C SER A 228 27.78 10.79 8.36
N GLU A 229 27.86 9.45 8.32
CA GLU A 229 26.69 8.59 8.12
C GLU A 229 25.72 8.68 9.31
N VAL A 230 24.42 8.68 9.03
CA VAL A 230 23.42 8.72 10.10
C VAL A 230 23.23 7.32 10.65
N THR A 231 23.46 7.16 11.96
CA THR A 231 23.23 5.94 12.72
C THR A 231 22.03 6.11 13.65
N LEU A 232 21.54 5.01 14.21
CA LEU A 232 20.44 5.07 15.17
C LEU A 232 20.83 5.86 16.43
N GLU A 233 22.10 5.80 16.82
CA GLU A 233 22.63 6.56 17.95
C GLU A 233 22.67 8.07 17.65
N SER A 234 23.24 8.47 16.50
CA SER A 234 23.33 9.90 16.15
C SER A 234 21.94 10.52 15.92
N LEU A 235 21.04 9.76 15.27
CA LEU A 235 19.63 10.13 15.14
C LEU A 235 18.95 10.28 16.50
N GLY A 236 19.15 9.31 17.39
CA GLY A 236 18.56 9.30 18.72
C GLY A 236 19.00 10.48 19.57
N ARG A 237 20.29 10.84 19.55
CA ARG A 237 20.80 12.07 20.21
C ARG A 237 20.13 13.31 19.66
N LYS A 238 20.06 13.45 18.32
CA LYS A 238 19.44 14.62 17.67
C LYS A 238 17.94 14.72 17.92
N ARG A 239 17.26 13.59 18.15
CA ARG A 239 15.84 13.51 18.53
C ARG A 239 15.60 13.63 20.04
N GLY A 240 16.63 13.82 20.86
CA GLY A 240 16.49 13.90 22.32
C GLY A 240 16.01 12.59 22.94
N CYS A 241 16.28 11.45 22.31
CA CYS A 241 15.98 10.12 22.84
C CYS A 241 17.06 9.72 23.85
N LEU A 242 17.17 10.46 24.96
CA LEU A 242 18.18 10.24 25.98
C LEU A 242 17.56 9.60 27.22
N ILE A 243 18.31 8.68 27.84
CA ILE A 243 18.02 8.06 29.12
C ILE A 243 19.11 8.42 30.14
N HIS A 244 18.96 7.93 31.37
CA HIS A 244 19.89 8.22 32.46
C HIS A 244 21.35 7.91 32.07
N GLY A 245 22.24 8.85 32.43
CA GLY A 245 23.66 8.79 32.08
C GLY A 245 24.01 9.26 30.66
N GLY A 246 23.09 9.92 29.95
CA GLY A 246 23.35 10.47 28.61
C GLY A 246 23.44 9.42 27.49
N ARG A 247 23.01 8.19 27.78
CA ARG A 247 22.87 7.11 26.80
C ARG A 247 21.63 7.33 25.94
N VAL A 248 21.66 6.82 24.71
CA VAL A 248 20.54 6.92 23.78
C VAL A 248 19.55 5.77 23.99
N ASP A 249 18.26 6.09 24.02
CA ASP A 249 17.16 5.13 23.88
C ASP A 249 16.95 4.82 22.40
N THR A 250 17.65 3.79 21.93
CA THR A 250 17.67 3.34 20.53
C THR A 250 16.33 2.78 20.09
N LEU A 251 15.57 2.10 20.95
CA LEU A 251 14.23 1.63 20.66
C LEU A 251 13.24 2.79 20.43
N LYS A 252 13.29 3.83 21.27
CA LYS A 252 12.50 5.05 21.07
C LYS A 252 12.91 5.78 19.79
N ALA A 253 14.21 5.88 19.53
CA ALA A 253 14.72 6.47 18.29
C ALA A 253 14.23 5.71 17.05
N ALA A 254 14.27 4.37 17.07
CA ALA A 254 13.80 3.51 15.99
C ALA A 254 12.31 3.72 15.69
N ARG A 255 11.47 3.76 16.74
CA ARG A 255 10.02 4.02 16.60
C ARG A 255 9.74 5.40 15.99
N ILE A 256 10.45 6.43 16.44
CA ILE A 256 10.31 7.80 15.91
C ILE A 256 10.72 7.83 14.44
N PHE A 257 11.89 7.28 14.13
CA PHE A 257 12.43 7.25 12.78
C PHE A 257 11.51 6.52 11.79
N LEU A 258 11.08 5.30 12.12
CA LEU A 258 10.18 4.52 11.25
C LEU A 258 8.82 5.22 11.09
N LYS A 259 8.29 5.87 12.13
CA LYS A 259 7.07 6.69 12.01
C LYS A 259 7.28 7.86 11.05
N GLU A 260 8.43 8.51 11.09
CA GLU A 260 8.77 9.66 10.25
C GLU A 260 8.93 9.27 8.79
N LEU A 261 9.57 8.12 8.52
CA LEU A 261 9.59 7.51 7.20
C LEU A 261 8.16 7.21 6.70
N ARG A 262 7.36 6.51 7.52
CA ARG A 262 6.01 6.09 7.14
C ARG A 262 5.07 7.26 6.86
N THR A 263 5.25 8.38 7.55
CA THR A 263 4.43 9.60 7.43
C THR A 263 4.99 10.62 6.44
N GLY A 264 6.12 10.33 5.77
CA GLY A 264 6.69 11.20 4.73
C GLY A 264 7.51 12.37 5.25
N GLN A 265 7.84 12.42 6.53
CA GLN A 265 8.61 13.53 7.10
C GLN A 265 10.09 13.52 6.71
N LEU A 266 10.56 12.46 6.04
CA LEU A 266 11.89 12.38 5.43
C LEU A 266 11.91 12.89 3.99
N GLY A 267 10.77 13.35 3.49
CA GLY A 267 10.55 13.59 2.07
C GLY A 267 10.17 12.31 1.31
N PRO A 268 10.00 12.41 -0.01
CA PRO A 268 9.58 11.28 -0.84
C PRO A 268 10.69 10.23 -0.98
N VAL A 269 10.34 8.95 -0.81
CA VAL A 269 11.29 7.82 -0.87
C VAL A 269 10.67 6.67 -1.65
N THR A 270 11.43 6.09 -2.58
CA THR A 270 11.06 4.85 -3.29
C THR A 270 12.21 3.85 -3.17
N MET A 271 11.93 2.64 -2.67
CA MET A 271 12.93 1.61 -2.36
C MET A 271 12.99 0.46 -3.38
N ASP A 272 12.07 0.44 -4.34
CA ASP A 272 12.14 -0.45 -5.50
C ASP A 272 12.58 0.36 -6.71
N PHE A 273 13.71 -0.02 -7.30
CA PHE A 273 14.21 0.58 -8.53
C PHE A 273 14.04 -0.40 -9.68
N ILE A 274 13.67 0.11 -10.85
CA ILE A 274 13.78 -0.65 -12.09
C ILE A 274 15.26 -0.67 -12.46
N SER A 275 15.89 -1.84 -12.45
CA SER A 275 17.25 -1.98 -13.00
C SER A 275 17.25 -1.50 -14.45
N LYS A 276 18.26 -0.72 -14.84
CA LYS A 276 18.50 -0.48 -16.26
C LYS A 276 18.82 -1.84 -16.87
N GLN A 277 18.00 -2.29 -17.82
CA GLN A 277 18.41 -3.32 -18.77
C GLN A 277 19.61 -2.81 -19.57
#